data_AF-A0A968YWV1-F1
#
_entry.id   AF-A0A968YWV1-F1
#
_cell.length_a   1.000
_cell.length_b   1.000
_cell.length_c   1.000
_cell.angle_alpha   90.00
_cell.angle_beta   90.00
_cell.angle_gamma   90.00
#
_symmetry.space_group_name_H-M   'P 1'
#
loop_
_entity.id
_entity.type
_entity.pdbx_description
1 polymer ?
#
loop_
_entity_poly.entity_id
_entity_poly.type
_entity_poly.pdbx_seq_one_letter_code
_entity_poly.pdbx_strand_id
1 'polypeptide(L)'
;MTHSALSCVCPKVRSFNVQWWGILLLVGSGLLTGIVPEWSEETAHLSWSTAVLAQTASQIRNYAGAVLDIEPLRRRAYRDVRHMMKGTVPSDVCRLGQLPGTVNSVCSSFFEESADIIRRNNLSINEFNDITQRSKTDPKLMNQIQQELIRQQQR
;
A
#
# COMPACT_ATOMS: atom_id res chain seq x y z
N MET A 1 -38.32 -30.21 -13.21
CA MET A 1 -38.49 -28.75 -13.04
C MET A 1 -37.18 -28.10 -13.42
N THR A 2 -37.28 -27.15 -14.34
CA THR A 2 -36.23 -26.68 -15.25
C THR A 2 -35.18 -25.80 -14.56
N HIS A 3 -33.91 -26.06 -14.87
CA HIS A 3 -32.77 -25.19 -14.63
C HIS A 3 -32.84 -23.95 -15.52
N SER A 4 -32.57 -22.76 -14.97
CA SER A 4 -32.22 -21.57 -15.75
C SER A 4 -31.09 -20.82 -15.06
N ALA A 5 -29.88 -21.03 -15.57
CA ALA A 5 -28.70 -20.22 -15.31
C ALA A 5 -28.80 -18.93 -16.15
N LEU A 6 -28.68 -17.77 -15.51
CA LEU A 6 -28.50 -16.50 -16.21
C LEU A 6 -27.01 -16.18 -16.24
N SER A 7 -26.39 -16.53 -17.36
CA SER A 7 -25.02 -16.17 -17.71
C SER A 7 -24.97 -14.70 -18.13
N CYS A 8 -24.31 -13.85 -17.34
CA CYS A 8 -23.95 -12.51 -17.79
C CYS A 8 -22.76 -12.61 -18.76
N VAL A 9 -23.04 -12.55 -20.06
CA VAL A 9 -22.04 -12.40 -21.12
C VAL A 9 -21.74 -10.90 -21.25
N CYS A 10 -20.61 -10.45 -20.72
CA CYS A 10 -20.08 -9.12 -21.04
C CYS A 10 -19.19 -9.21 -22.30
N PRO A 11 -19.41 -8.36 -23.31
CA PRO A 11 -18.78 -8.49 -24.62
C PRO A 11 -17.29 -8.13 -24.64
N LYS A 12 -16.62 -8.83 -25.57
CA LYS A 12 -15.23 -8.76 -26.02
C LYS A 12 -14.69 -7.32 -26.15
N VAL A 13 -13.54 -7.05 -25.52
CA VAL A 13 -12.69 -5.88 -25.77
C VAL A 13 -12.28 -5.83 -27.24
N ARG A 14 -12.62 -4.74 -27.94
CA ARG A 14 -12.23 -4.49 -29.32
C ARG A 14 -10.88 -3.77 -29.34
N SER A 15 -9.84 -4.44 -29.83
CA SER A 15 -8.53 -3.84 -30.07
C SER A 15 -8.64 -2.78 -31.17
N PHE A 16 -8.24 -1.54 -30.89
CA PHE A 16 -7.96 -0.55 -31.92
C PHE A 16 -6.47 -0.64 -32.28
N ASN A 17 -6.20 -1.47 -33.29
CA ASN A 17 -4.96 -1.48 -34.04
C ASN A 17 -5.17 -0.54 -35.24
N VAL A 18 -4.57 0.65 -35.23
CA VAL A 18 -4.42 1.46 -36.45
C VAL A 18 -2.96 1.87 -36.54
N GLN A 19 -2.23 0.95 -37.17
CA GLN A 19 -0.87 1.07 -37.61
C GLN A 19 -0.82 2.05 -38.80
N TRP A 20 -0.35 3.27 -38.56
CA TRP A 20 -0.13 4.25 -39.61
C TRP A 20 1.29 4.09 -40.16
N TRP A 21 1.35 3.53 -41.37
CA TRP A 21 2.58 3.29 -42.11
C TRP A 21 3.16 4.61 -42.64
N GLY A 22 4.46 4.79 -42.44
CA GLY A 22 5.38 5.37 -43.42
C GLY A 22 5.28 6.86 -43.72
N ILE A 23 6.15 7.67 -43.11
CA ILE A 23 6.74 8.83 -43.79
C ILE A 23 8.23 8.57 -43.95
N LEU A 24 8.66 8.65 -45.21
CA LEU A 24 9.98 8.39 -45.74
C LEU A 24 10.96 9.52 -45.38
N LEU A 25 12.18 9.09 -45.06
CA LEU A 25 13.50 9.75 -45.10
C LEU A 25 13.59 11.19 -45.66
N LEU A 26 14.26 12.05 -44.89
CA LEU A 26 15.26 12.98 -45.46
C LEU A 26 16.53 12.94 -44.59
N VAL A 27 17.60 12.38 -45.15
CA VAL A 27 18.96 12.46 -44.63
C VAL A 27 19.57 13.78 -45.11
N GLY A 28 20.17 14.54 -44.20
CA GLY A 28 20.98 15.71 -44.51
C GLY A 28 22.05 15.89 -43.43
N SER A 29 23.26 15.44 -43.75
CA SER A 29 24.46 15.55 -42.92
C SER A 29 24.86 17.02 -42.76
N GLY A 30 24.93 17.50 -41.52
CA GLY A 30 25.56 18.78 -41.16
C GLY A 30 26.81 18.53 -40.32
N LEU A 31 27.98 18.60 -40.95
CA LEU A 31 29.28 18.58 -40.31
C LEU A 31 29.59 19.92 -39.64
N LEU A 32 30.12 19.83 -38.41
CA LEU A 32 31.08 20.74 -37.78
C LEU A 32 30.74 22.24 -37.73
N THR A 33 30.03 22.64 -36.68
CA THR A 33 30.32 23.90 -35.98
C THR A 33 30.59 23.58 -34.52
N GLY A 34 31.87 23.55 -34.15
CA GLY A 34 32.30 23.48 -32.77
C GLY A 34 31.91 24.75 -32.04
N ILE A 35 30.79 24.68 -31.32
CA ILE A 35 30.48 25.58 -30.23
C ILE A 35 30.84 24.74 -29.00
N VAL A 36 31.94 25.02 -28.33
CA VAL A 36 32.10 24.53 -26.96
C VAL A 36 31.15 25.35 -26.12
N PRO A 37 30.08 24.78 -25.55
CA PRO A 37 29.40 25.46 -24.48
C PRO A 37 30.42 25.49 -23.35
N GLU A 38 30.73 26.68 -22.88
CA GLU A 38 31.23 26.86 -21.52
C GLU A 38 30.11 26.31 -20.63
N TRP A 39 30.17 25.01 -20.34
CA TRP A 39 29.28 24.39 -19.36
C TRP A 39 29.76 24.92 -18.02
N SER A 40 29.21 26.09 -17.70
CA SER A 40 28.90 26.56 -16.36
C SER A 40 28.78 25.35 -15.44
N GLU A 41 29.56 25.33 -14.37
CA GLU A 41 29.41 24.34 -13.31
C GLU A 41 27.93 24.31 -12.93
N GLU A 42 27.24 23.28 -13.42
CA GLU A 42 25.86 23.02 -13.09
C GLU A 42 25.90 22.68 -11.62
N THR A 43 25.66 23.70 -10.80
CA THR A 43 25.45 23.56 -9.37
C THR A 43 24.54 22.37 -9.19
N ALA A 44 25.02 21.34 -8.50
CA ALA A 44 24.24 20.18 -8.15
C ALA A 44 22.98 20.69 -7.43
N HIS A 45 21.88 20.85 -8.17
CA HIS A 45 20.56 21.05 -7.61
C HIS A 45 20.19 19.72 -7.00
N LEU A 46 20.69 19.48 -5.78
CA LEU A 46 20.41 18.31 -4.98
C LEU A 46 18.90 18.13 -4.95
N SER A 47 18.47 17.03 -5.56
CA SER A 47 17.08 16.65 -5.75
C SER A 47 16.43 16.37 -4.40
N TRP A 48 15.82 17.40 -3.81
CA TRP A 48 14.98 17.27 -2.62
C TRP A 48 13.77 16.35 -2.89
N SER A 49 13.29 16.29 -4.13
CA SER A 49 12.17 15.43 -4.55
C SER A 49 12.49 13.94 -4.43
N THR A 50 13.71 13.50 -4.73
CA THR A 50 14.09 12.08 -4.58
C THR A 50 14.17 11.65 -3.13
N ALA A 51 14.61 12.52 -2.22
CA ALA A 51 14.64 12.21 -0.79
C ALA A 51 13.22 12.03 -0.23
N VAL A 52 12.28 12.91 -0.60
CA VAL A 52 10.86 12.81 -0.20
C VAL A 52 10.19 11.56 -0.78
N LEU A 53 10.45 11.24 -2.05
CA LEU A 53 9.91 10.02 -2.69
C LEU A 53 10.46 8.75 -2.04
N ALA A 54 11.77 8.70 -1.76
CA ALA A 54 12.40 7.56 -1.10
C ALA A 54 11.87 7.38 0.34
N GLN A 55 11.68 8.47 1.08
CA GLN A 55 11.08 8.45 2.42
C GLN A 55 9.64 7.93 2.39
N THR A 56 8.85 8.35 1.41
CA THR A 56 7.46 7.89 1.25
C THR A 56 7.42 6.39 0.91
N ALA A 57 8.31 5.94 0.02
CA ALA A 57 8.40 4.53 -0.35
C ALA A 57 8.82 3.65 0.85
N SER A 58 9.79 4.08 1.66
CA SER A 58 10.21 3.35 2.86
C SER A 58 9.09 3.29 3.91
N GLN A 59 8.35 4.38 4.11
CA GLN A 59 7.21 4.42 5.02
C GLN A 59 6.08 3.46 4.60
N ILE A 60 5.73 3.39 3.31
CA ILE A 60 4.71 2.45 2.82
C ILE A 60 5.18 1.00 3.00
N ARG A 61 6.44 0.70 2.69
CA ARG A 61 7.02 -0.63 2.91
C ARG A 61 6.96 -1.04 4.38
N ASN A 62 7.39 -0.16 5.26
CA ASN A 62 7.38 -0.36 6.71
C ASN A 62 5.95 -0.53 7.24
N TYR A 63 5.00 0.25 6.74
CA TYR A 63 3.58 0.14 7.07
C TYR A 63 3.00 -1.21 6.67
N ALA A 64 3.27 -1.65 5.43
CA ALA A 64 2.84 -2.95 4.94
C ALA A 64 3.42 -4.09 5.78
N GLY A 65 4.71 -4.00 6.17
CA GLY A 65 5.34 -4.97 7.07
C GLY A 65 4.66 -5.03 8.43
N ALA A 66 4.41 -3.88 9.05
CA ALA A 66 3.69 -3.80 10.32
C ALA A 66 2.29 -4.40 10.23
N VAL A 67 1.53 -4.12 9.16
CA VAL A 67 0.19 -4.69 8.95
C VAL A 67 0.24 -6.22 8.84
N LEU A 68 1.20 -6.76 8.10
CA LEU A 68 1.37 -8.21 7.95
C LEU A 68 1.72 -8.90 9.27
N ASP A 69 2.57 -8.27 10.08
CA ASP A 69 3.00 -8.78 11.39
C ASP A 69 1.89 -8.68 12.45
N ILE A 70 1.07 -7.62 12.43
CA ILE A 70 -0.04 -7.41 13.37
C ILE A 70 -1.21 -8.36 13.10
N GLU A 71 -1.47 -8.68 11.83
CA GLU A 71 -2.66 -9.42 11.43
C GLU A 71 -2.81 -10.81 12.11
N PRO A 72 -1.75 -11.62 12.29
CA PRO A 72 -1.80 -12.83 13.12
C PRO A 72 -2.22 -12.58 14.57
N LEU A 73 -1.74 -11.50 15.19
CA LEU A 73 -2.13 -11.12 16.55
C LEU A 73 -3.60 -10.73 16.61
N ARG A 74 -4.06 -9.92 15.64
CA ARG A 74 -5.47 -9.52 15.53
C ARG A 74 -6.38 -10.74 15.43
N ARG A 75 -6.01 -11.74 14.62
CA ARG A 75 -6.76 -13.00 14.51
C ARG A 75 -6.74 -13.81 15.79
N ARG A 76 -5.62 -13.85 16.52
CA ARG A 76 -5.52 -14.53 17.82
C ARG A 76 -6.45 -13.87 18.83
N ALA A 77 -6.29 -12.57 19.05
CA ALA A 77 -7.13 -11.79 19.95
C ALA A 77 -8.63 -11.94 19.62
N TYR A 78 -9.00 -11.84 18.33
CA TYR A 78 -10.38 -12.04 17.91
C TYR A 78 -10.93 -13.44 18.30
N ARG A 79 -10.16 -14.51 18.10
CA ARG A 79 -10.58 -15.86 18.48
C ARG A 79 -10.75 -16.00 19.99
N ASP A 80 -9.81 -15.46 20.76
CA ASP A 80 -9.82 -15.55 22.22
C ASP A 80 -11.04 -14.80 22.78
N VAL A 81 -11.29 -13.58 22.31
CA VAL A 81 -12.47 -12.79 22.67
C VAL A 81 -13.76 -13.51 22.26
N ARG A 82 -13.83 -14.06 21.05
CA ARG A 82 -14.99 -14.83 20.58
C ARG A 82 -15.29 -16.02 21.49
N HIS A 83 -14.25 -16.73 21.95
CA HIS A 83 -14.40 -17.85 22.88
C HIS A 83 -14.91 -17.39 24.25
N MET A 84 -14.36 -16.30 24.80
CA MET A 84 -14.78 -15.74 26.08
C MET A 84 -16.23 -15.24 26.06
N MET A 85 -16.66 -14.62 24.96
CA MET A 85 -18.00 -14.04 24.81
C MET A 85 -19.06 -15.06 24.36
N LYS A 86 -18.68 -16.32 24.10
CA LYS A 86 -19.59 -17.42 23.71
C LYS A 86 -20.52 -17.07 22.53
N GLY A 87 -20.04 -16.30 21.55
CA GLY A 87 -20.89 -15.82 20.47
C GLY A 87 -20.13 -15.08 19.37
N THR A 88 -20.87 -14.53 18.42
CA THR A 88 -20.29 -13.66 17.38
C THR A 88 -19.99 -12.29 17.97
N VAL A 89 -18.77 -11.81 17.75
CA VAL A 89 -18.32 -10.49 18.19
C VAL A 89 -17.94 -9.64 16.98
N PRO A 90 -18.10 -8.30 17.04
CA PRO A 90 -17.62 -7.40 16.00
C PRO A 90 -16.13 -7.59 15.72
N SER A 91 -15.70 -7.38 14.48
CA SER A 91 -14.29 -7.52 14.08
C SER A 91 -13.35 -6.56 14.80
N ASP A 92 -13.88 -5.45 15.30
CA ASP A 92 -13.19 -4.38 16.03
C ASP A 92 -13.62 -4.33 17.50
N VAL A 93 -14.02 -5.47 18.09
CA VAL A 93 -14.46 -5.58 19.49
C VAL A 93 -13.55 -4.85 20.49
N CYS A 94 -12.23 -4.85 20.26
CA CYS A 94 -11.27 -4.17 21.13
C CYS A 94 -11.34 -2.62 21.09
N ARG A 95 -12.12 -2.03 20.19
CA ARG A 95 -12.38 -0.58 20.15
C ARG A 95 -13.54 -0.16 21.07
N LEU A 96 -14.31 -1.12 21.59
CA LEU A 96 -15.47 -0.83 22.43
C LEU A 96 -15.03 -0.45 23.85
N GLY A 97 -15.64 0.60 24.42
CA GLY A 97 -15.22 1.16 25.73
C GLY A 97 -15.72 0.42 26.96
N GLN A 98 -16.53 -0.64 26.82
CA GLN A 98 -17.10 -1.39 27.94
C GLN A 98 -17.02 -2.90 27.66
N LEU A 99 -15.83 -3.45 27.88
CA LEU A 99 -15.55 -4.87 27.70
C LEU A 99 -15.42 -5.55 29.07
N PRO A 100 -15.86 -6.82 29.21
CA PRO A 100 -15.56 -7.63 30.39
C PRO A 100 -14.06 -7.62 30.70
N GLY A 101 -13.66 -7.67 31.97
CA GLY A 101 -12.26 -7.51 32.37
C GLY A 101 -11.29 -8.48 31.67
N THR A 102 -11.70 -9.73 31.45
CA THR A 102 -10.92 -10.72 30.71
C THR A 102 -10.74 -10.36 29.23
N VAL A 103 -11.80 -9.86 28.59
CA VAL A 103 -11.77 -9.37 27.20
C VAL A 103 -10.89 -8.12 27.10
N ASN A 104 -11.00 -7.22 28.08
CA ASN A 104 -10.18 -6.02 28.13
C ASN A 104 -8.69 -6.36 28.22
N SER A 105 -8.31 -7.34 29.05
CA SER A 105 -6.92 -7.82 29.13
C SER A 105 -6.39 -8.32 27.79
N VAL A 106 -7.17 -9.10 27.05
CA VAL A 106 -6.76 -9.58 25.71
C VAL A 106 -6.57 -8.40 24.74
N CYS A 107 -7.47 -7.43 24.79
CA CYS A 107 -7.39 -6.24 23.93
C CYS A 107 -6.20 -5.35 24.29
N SER A 108 -5.91 -5.15 25.57
CA SER A 108 -4.73 -4.40 26.04
C SER A 108 -3.44 -5.05 25.54
N SER A 109 -3.27 -6.37 25.74
CA SER A 109 -2.10 -7.09 25.24
C SER A 109 -1.97 -6.99 23.71
N PHE A 110 -3.09 -7.13 22.98
CA PHE A 110 -3.09 -6.95 21.53
C PHE A 110 -2.62 -5.55 21.11
N PHE A 111 -3.07 -4.49 21.78
CA PHE A 111 -2.65 -3.12 21.46
C PHE A 111 -1.19 -2.87 21.79
N GLU A 112 -0.70 -3.37 22.93
CA GLU A 112 0.70 -3.26 23.34
C GLU A 112 1.62 -3.99 22.35
N GLU A 113 1.33 -5.26 22.04
CA GLU A 113 2.10 -6.04 21.08
C GLU A 113 2.08 -5.42 19.67
N SER A 114 0.94 -4.84 19.27
CA SER A 114 0.82 -4.13 18.00
C SER A 114 1.69 -2.87 17.97
N ALA A 115 1.71 -2.09 19.05
CA ALA A 115 2.58 -0.91 19.17
C ALA A 115 4.07 -1.29 19.09
N ASP A 116 4.46 -2.43 19.65
CA ASP A 116 5.82 -2.96 19.55
C ASP A 116 6.18 -3.34 18.12
N ILE A 117 5.28 -4.01 17.40
CA ILE A 117 5.47 -4.34 15.98
C ILE A 117 5.60 -3.08 15.12
N ILE A 118 4.77 -2.06 15.35
CA ILE A 118 4.84 -0.78 14.64
C ILE A 118 6.24 -0.17 14.80
N ARG A 119 6.75 -0.13 16.04
CA ARG A 119 8.09 0.40 16.34
C ARG A 119 9.21 -0.41 15.71
N ARG A 120 9.13 -1.74 15.76
CA ARG A 120 10.12 -2.64 15.12
C ARG A 120 10.13 -2.52 13.59
N ASN A 121 9.01 -2.14 13.00
CA ASN A 121 8.91 -1.84 11.58
C ASN A 121 9.37 -0.39 11.25
N ASN A 122 10.02 0.32 12.17
CA ASN A 122 10.53 1.69 11.96
C ASN A 122 9.43 2.71 11.64
N LEU A 123 8.31 2.61 12.37
CA LEU A 123 7.25 3.60 12.38
C LEU A 123 6.97 4.04 13.81
N SER A 124 6.61 5.30 13.98
CA SER A 124 5.88 5.74 15.17
C SER A 124 4.40 5.34 15.07
N ILE A 125 3.71 5.30 16.22
CA ILE A 125 2.26 5.06 16.27
C ILE A 125 1.52 6.12 15.44
N ASN A 126 1.96 7.38 15.50
CA ASN A 126 1.37 8.48 14.76
C ASN A 126 1.51 8.28 13.25
N GLU A 127 2.71 7.95 12.76
CA GLU A 127 2.91 7.68 11.33
C GLU A 127 2.06 6.51 10.84
N PHE A 128 1.97 5.43 11.62
CA PHE A 128 1.11 4.29 11.29
C PHE A 128 -0.36 4.71 11.19
N ASN A 129 -0.84 5.48 12.16
CA ASN A 129 -2.22 5.97 12.20
C ASN A 129 -2.50 6.96 11.05
N ASP A 130 -1.56 7.84 10.73
CA ASP A 130 -1.67 8.80 9.64
C ASP A 130 -1.74 8.10 8.28
N ILE A 131 -0.91 7.09 8.05
CA ILE A 131 -0.98 6.27 6.84
C ILE A 131 -2.33 5.52 6.79
N THR A 132 -2.77 4.95 7.92
CA THR A 132 -4.07 4.26 8.04
C THR A 132 -5.25 5.20 7.76
N GLN A 133 -5.16 6.46 8.17
CA GLN A 133 -6.24 7.42 7.94
C GLN A 133 -6.23 7.93 6.50
N ARG A 134 -5.06 8.28 5.97
CA ARG A 134 -4.93 8.75 4.58
C ARG A 134 -5.32 7.68 3.57
N SER A 135 -4.99 6.41 3.82
CA SER A 135 -5.33 5.31 2.89
C SER A 135 -6.84 5.12 2.69
N LYS A 136 -7.67 5.57 3.63
CA LYS A 136 -9.14 5.55 3.50
C LYS A 136 -9.66 6.56 2.47
N THR A 137 -8.93 7.65 2.25
CA THR A 137 -9.37 8.79 1.42
C THR A 137 -8.49 9.01 0.20
N ASP A 138 -7.31 8.39 0.13
CA ASP A 138 -6.37 8.46 -0.98
C ASP A 138 -6.27 7.09 -1.69
N PRO A 139 -6.96 6.91 -2.83
CA PRO A 139 -6.92 5.66 -3.59
C PRO A 139 -5.53 5.32 -4.15
N LYS A 140 -4.69 6.32 -4.42
CA LYS A 140 -3.33 6.09 -4.92
C LYS A 140 -2.47 5.49 -3.82
N LEU A 141 -2.54 6.06 -2.62
CA LEU A 141 -1.85 5.51 -1.45
C LEU A 141 -2.34 4.09 -1.11
N MET A 142 -3.66 3.86 -1.16
CA MET A 142 -4.22 2.52 -0.93
C MET A 142 -3.66 1.48 -1.92
N ASN A 143 -3.59 1.82 -3.21
CA ASN A 143 -3.02 0.94 -4.23
C ASN A 143 -1.53 0.64 -3.95
N GLN A 144 -0.74 1.65 -3.58
CA GLN A 144 0.67 1.45 -3.23
C GLN A 144 0.83 0.53 -2.02
N ILE A 145 0.02 0.69 -0.98
CA ILE A 145 0.01 -0.20 0.20
C ILE A 145 -0.35 -1.62 -0.23
N GLN A 146 -1.39 -1.80 -1.04
CA GLN A 146 -1.82 -3.13 -1.49
C GLN A 146 -0.74 -3.85 -2.30
N GLN A 147 -0.07 -3.14 -3.21
CA GLN A 147 1.05 -3.68 -3.98
C GLN A 147 2.20 -4.11 -3.06
N GLU A 148 2.56 -3.28 -2.08
CA GLU A 148 3.61 -3.60 -1.12
C GLU A 148 3.25 -4.78 -0.21
N LEU A 149 1.99 -4.92 0.22
CA LEU A 149 1.51 -6.09 0.95
C LEU A 149 1.71 -7.38 0.15
N ILE A 150 1.27 -7.40 -1.12
CA ILE A 150 1.43 -8.56 -2.01
C ILE A 150 2.92 -8.87 -2.23
N ARG A 151 3.73 -7.84 -2.51
CA ARG A 151 5.16 -7.97 -2.77
C ARG A 151 5.92 -8.55 -1.57
N GLN A 152 5.48 -8.28 -0.34
CA GLN A 152 6.11 -8.79 0.88
C GLN A 152 5.66 -10.22 1.21
N GLN A 153 4.40 -10.58 0.93
CA GLN A 153 3.89 -11.94 1.16
C GLN A 153 4.47 -12.99 0.20
N GLN A 154 4.99 -12.57 -0.96
CA GLN A 154 5.59 -13.45 -1.96
C GLN A 154 7.09 -13.73 -1.75
N ARG A 155 7.71 -13.09 -0.75
CA ARG A 155 9.10 -13.34 -0.39
C ARG A 155 9.21 -14.52 0.55
#